data_AF-Q6AVZ4-F1
#
_entry.id   AF-Q6AVZ4-F1
#
_cell.length_a   1.000
_cell.length_b   1.000
_cell.length_c   1.000
_cell.angle_alpha   90.00
_cell.angle_beta   90.00
_cell.angle_gamma   90.00
#
_symmetry.space_group_name_H-M   'P 1'
#
loop_
_entity.id
_entity.type
_entity.pdbx_description
1 polymer ?
#
loop_
_entity_poly.entity_id
_entity_poly.type
_entity_poly.pdbx_seq_one_letter_code
_entity_poly.pdbx_strand_id
1 'polypeptide(L)'
;MVAVAAASPVPTKLKVGFYEHSCPQAEEIVRNAVRRAVARDPGLAAGLIRMHFHDCFVRGCDGSILINSTPASFDNQYYKNVLKHRVVLNSDQALLDSPWTAGVVKLHSAVEKVFQVKFAAAMVKMGNIDVLTGDEGEIREKCFMVNNHY
;
A
#
# COMPACT_ATOMS: atom_id res chain seq x y z
N MET A 1 -6.36 6.18 -32.85
CA MET A 1 -5.20 6.59 -32.03
C MET A 1 -5.71 6.82 -30.62
N VAL A 2 -5.42 5.91 -29.67
CA VAL A 2 -5.79 6.11 -28.27
C VAL A 2 -4.68 6.93 -27.64
N ALA A 3 -4.98 8.19 -27.31
CA ALA A 3 -4.06 9.04 -26.57
C ALA A 3 -3.93 8.49 -25.15
N VAL A 4 -2.75 7.96 -24.82
CA VAL A 4 -2.36 7.71 -23.44
C VAL A 4 -2.09 9.07 -22.84
N ALA A 5 -3.04 9.59 -22.05
CA ALA A 5 -2.79 10.73 -21.19
C ALA A 5 -1.71 10.32 -20.19
N ALA A 6 -0.48 10.79 -20.41
CA ALA A 6 0.56 10.74 -19.39
C ALA A 6 0.05 11.58 -18.21
N ALA A 7 -0.22 10.91 -17.08
CA ALA A 7 -0.50 11.62 -15.84
C ALA A 7 0.71 12.49 -15.52
N SER A 8 0.50 13.80 -15.42
CA SER A 8 1.52 14.75 -14.95
C SER A 8 2.09 14.26 -13.60
N PRO A 9 3.40 14.39 -13.35
CA PRO A 9 3.94 14.09 -12.04
C PRO A 9 3.31 15.06 -11.04
N VAL A 10 2.47 14.53 -10.16
CA VAL A 10 1.98 15.26 -8.99
C VAL A 10 3.22 15.70 -8.19
N PRO A 11 3.35 16.98 -7.82
CA PRO A 11 4.45 17.42 -6.95
C PRO A 11 4.39 16.61 -5.65
N THR A 12 5.34 15.70 -5.45
CA THR A 12 5.38 14.89 -4.24
C THR A 12 6.00 15.72 -3.13
N LYS A 13 5.22 16.00 -2.07
CA LYS A 13 5.77 16.60 -0.84
C LYS A 13 6.85 15.71 -0.20
N LEU A 14 6.83 14.40 -0.50
CA LEU A 14 7.75 13.40 -0.01
C LEU A 14 8.89 13.12 -1.00
N LYS A 15 10.06 12.73 -0.47
CA LYS A 15 11.27 12.45 -1.24
C LYS A 15 11.84 11.06 -0.88
N VAL A 16 12.17 10.25 -1.89
CA VAL A 16 12.94 9.02 -1.69
C VAL A 16 14.33 9.37 -1.16
N GLY A 17 14.82 8.63 -0.17
CA GLY A 17 16.08 8.96 0.48
C GLY A 17 16.01 10.16 1.44
N PHE A 18 14.82 10.51 1.94
CA PHE A 18 14.66 11.60 2.91
C PHE A 18 15.61 11.47 4.13
N TYR A 19 15.83 10.24 4.59
CA TYR A 19 16.71 9.95 5.73
C TYR A 19 18.17 9.66 5.35
N GLU A 20 18.60 9.86 4.10
CA GLU A 20 19.97 9.53 3.65
C GLU A 20 21.06 10.17 4.53
N HIS A 21 20.85 11.40 5.01
CA HIS A 21 21.85 12.11 5.82
C HIS A 21 21.66 11.92 7.33
N SER A 22 20.43 11.77 7.80
CA SER A 22 20.13 11.69 9.24
C SER A 22 20.13 10.25 9.77
N CYS A 23 19.72 9.28 8.95
CA CYS A 23 19.69 7.86 9.27
C CYS A 23 19.75 7.02 7.98
N PRO A 24 20.93 6.88 7.34
CA PRO A 24 21.07 6.23 6.03
C PRO A 24 20.61 4.76 6.03
N GLN A 25 20.65 4.10 7.18
CA GLN A 25 20.28 2.69 7.32
C GLN A 25 18.78 2.47 7.56
N ALA A 26 17.97 3.53 7.66
CA ALA A 26 16.55 3.43 8.04
C ALA A 26 15.78 2.43 7.16
N GLU A 27 15.87 2.55 5.84
CA GLU A 27 15.18 1.65 4.91
C GLU A 27 15.66 0.19 5.03
N GLU A 28 16.96 -0.01 5.26
CA GLU A 28 17.54 -1.35 5.43
C GLU A 28 17.08 -2.00 6.74
N ILE A 29 17.08 -1.24 7.84
CA ILE A 29 16.64 -1.70 9.16
C ILE A 29 15.17 -2.16 9.08
N VAL A 30 14.29 -1.33 8.51
CA VAL A 30 12.87 -1.66 8.34
C VAL A 30 12.71 -2.90 7.46
N ARG A 31 13.41 -2.95 6.31
CA ARG A 31 13.37 -4.12 5.41
C ARG A 31 13.77 -5.41 6.11
N ASN A 32 14.84 -5.38 6.88
CA ASN A 32 15.35 -6.55 7.60
C ASN A 32 14.42 -6.98 8.74
N ALA A 33 13.84 -6.02 9.47
CA ALA A 33 12.85 -6.30 10.50
C ALA A 33 11.59 -6.96 9.91
N VAL A 34 11.03 -6.39 8.84
CA VAL A 34 9.87 -6.95 8.15
C VAL A 34 10.17 -8.34 7.59
N ARG A 35 11.32 -8.54 6.92
CA ARG A 35 11.72 -9.86 6.41
C ARG A 35 11.77 -10.92 7.51
N ARG A 36 12.37 -10.61 8.66
CA ARG A 36 12.42 -11.54 9.81
C ARG A 36 11.04 -11.84 10.37
N ALA A 37 10.17 -10.83 10.45
CA ALA A 37 8.81 -11.00 10.95
C ALA A 37 7.97 -11.88 10.02
N VAL A 38 7.97 -11.57 8.71
CA VAL A 38 7.24 -12.34 7.68
C VAL A 38 7.75 -13.77 7.57
N ALA A 39 9.06 -14.00 7.73
CA ALA A 39 9.62 -15.34 7.74
C ALA A 39 9.12 -16.19 8.92
N ARG A 40 8.71 -15.56 10.03
CA ARG A 40 8.09 -16.23 11.19
C ARG A 40 6.59 -16.39 11.03
N ASP A 41 5.92 -15.38 10.48
CA ASP A 41 4.48 -15.38 10.23
C ASP A 41 4.17 -14.72 8.87
N PRO A 42 3.85 -15.51 7.83
CA PRO A 42 3.50 -14.99 6.52
C PRO A 42 2.29 -14.05 6.51
N GLY A 43 1.39 -14.13 7.51
CA GLY A 43 0.24 -13.24 7.63
C GLY A 43 0.61 -11.79 7.93
N LEU A 44 1.80 -11.56 8.50
CA LEU A 44 2.28 -10.21 8.75
C LEU A 44 2.52 -9.42 7.46
N ALA A 45 2.81 -10.07 6.33
CA ALA A 45 2.97 -9.35 5.06
C ALA A 45 1.66 -8.68 4.63
N ALA A 46 0.56 -9.45 4.62
CA ALA A 46 -0.75 -8.91 4.29
C ALA A 46 -1.28 -7.98 5.40
N GLY A 47 -1.01 -8.28 6.67
CA GLY A 47 -1.32 -7.40 7.80
C GLY A 47 -0.67 -6.02 7.66
N LEU A 48 0.63 -5.94 7.33
CA LEU A 48 1.35 -4.68 7.15
C LEU A 48 0.87 -3.86 5.94
N ILE A 49 0.41 -4.50 4.86
CA ILE A 49 -0.20 -3.79 3.73
C ILE A 49 -1.59 -3.28 4.10
N ARG A 50 -2.39 -4.12 4.77
CA ARG A 50 -3.74 -3.78 5.22
C ARG A 50 -3.73 -2.64 6.23
N MET A 51 -2.77 -2.66 7.15
CA MET A 51 -2.40 -1.57 8.05
C MET A 51 -2.27 -0.24 7.31
N HIS A 52 -1.39 -0.22 6.31
CA HIS A 52 -1.09 1.00 5.55
C HIS A 52 -2.31 1.51 4.81
N PHE A 53 -3.14 0.61 4.27
CA PHE A 53 -4.43 0.98 3.69
C PHE A 53 -5.39 1.59 4.72
N HIS A 54 -5.58 0.95 5.88
CA HIS A 54 -6.50 1.43 6.90
C HIS A 54 -6.08 2.77 7.48
N ASP A 55 -4.79 2.97 7.65
CA ASP A 55 -4.20 4.22 8.10
C ASP A 55 -4.53 5.36 7.13
N CYS A 56 -4.11 5.23 5.86
CA CYS A 56 -4.32 6.26 4.85
C CYS A 56 -5.80 6.62 4.57
N PHE A 57 -6.75 5.71 4.86
CA PHE A 57 -8.19 5.97 4.67
C PHE A 57 -8.89 6.47 5.95
N VAL A 58 -8.25 6.42 7.12
CA VAL A 58 -8.79 6.98 8.37
C VAL A 58 -7.92 8.16 8.80
N ARG A 59 -8.32 9.36 8.36
CA ARG A 59 -7.67 10.64 8.72
C ARG A 59 -6.22 10.82 8.23
N GLY A 60 -5.78 10.04 7.23
CA GLY A 60 -4.48 10.20 6.56
C GLY A 60 -3.46 9.16 7.03
N CYS A 61 -2.33 9.02 6.33
CA CYS A 61 -1.32 8.01 6.65
C CYS A 61 -0.50 8.39 7.92
N ASP A 62 -1.11 8.32 9.12
CA ASP A 62 -0.59 8.82 10.41
C ASP A 62 -0.22 7.75 11.47
N GLY A 63 -0.41 6.47 11.14
CA GLY A 63 -0.04 5.27 11.90
C GLY A 63 -1.13 4.59 12.75
N SER A 64 -2.42 4.69 12.43
CA SER A 64 -3.52 4.45 13.39
C SER A 64 -4.22 3.07 13.48
N ILE A 65 -4.06 2.07 12.56
CA ILE A 65 -4.98 0.87 12.56
C ILE A 65 -4.39 -0.50 12.16
N LEU A 66 -4.37 -1.51 13.08
CA LEU A 66 -3.87 -2.93 12.93
C LEU A 66 -4.96 -4.02 12.81
N ILE A 67 -5.00 -4.78 11.69
CA ILE A 67 -5.74 -6.07 11.53
C ILE A 67 -5.03 -7.05 10.55
N ASN A 68 -5.18 -8.37 10.81
CA ASN A 68 -4.55 -9.55 10.18
C ASN A 68 -5.22 -10.06 8.87
N SER A 69 -4.47 -10.77 8.00
CA SER A 69 -4.98 -11.56 6.84
C SER A 69 -3.91 -12.54 6.30
N THR A 70 -4.28 -13.69 5.72
CA THR A 70 -3.42 -14.61 4.90
C THR A 70 -4.24 -15.14 3.70
N PRO A 71 -3.67 -15.24 2.47
CA PRO A 71 -2.72 -16.29 2.08
C PRO A 71 -1.34 -15.76 1.64
N ALA A 72 -0.31 -16.63 1.70
CA ALA A 72 1.12 -16.28 1.75
C ALA A 72 1.78 -15.81 0.42
N SER A 73 1.06 -15.68 -0.69
CA SER A 73 1.62 -15.22 -1.98
C SER A 73 0.99 -13.92 -2.45
N PHE A 74 1.84 -13.00 -2.92
CA PHE A 74 1.42 -11.75 -3.54
C PHE A 74 1.53 -11.86 -5.05
N ASP A 75 0.43 -12.21 -5.71
CA ASP A 75 0.39 -12.52 -7.14
C ASP A 75 -0.95 -12.08 -7.77
N ASN A 76 -1.13 -12.35 -9.08
CA ASN A 76 -2.37 -12.01 -9.77
C ASN A 76 -3.48 -13.07 -9.65
N GLN A 77 -3.32 -14.09 -8.80
CA GLN A 77 -4.35 -15.10 -8.53
C GLN A 77 -5.62 -14.48 -7.96
N TYR A 78 -5.50 -13.37 -7.23
CA TYR A 78 -6.63 -12.54 -6.81
C TYR A 78 -7.57 -12.22 -7.99
N TYR A 79 -7.05 -11.63 -9.07
CA TYR A 79 -7.87 -11.26 -10.23
C TYR A 79 -8.44 -12.48 -10.98
N LYS A 80 -7.70 -13.60 -10.99
CA LYS A 80 -8.22 -14.88 -11.52
C LYS A 80 -9.39 -15.41 -10.68
N ASN A 81 -9.37 -15.20 -9.37
CA ASN A 81 -10.46 -15.58 -8.47
C ASN A 81 -11.68 -14.67 -8.62
N VAL A 82 -11.48 -13.36 -8.84
CA VAL A 82 -12.57 -12.41 -9.16
C VAL A 82 -13.35 -12.89 -10.40
N LEU A 83 -12.63 -13.22 -11.48
CA LEU A 83 -13.25 -13.72 -12.72
C LEU A 83 -13.97 -15.07 -12.56
N LYS A 84 -13.57 -15.88 -11.58
CA LYS A 84 -14.19 -17.19 -11.28
C LYS A 84 -15.31 -17.09 -10.25
N HIS A 85 -15.66 -15.89 -9.79
CA HIS A 85 -16.60 -15.67 -8.69
C HIS A 85 -16.23 -16.41 -7.39
N ARG A 86 -14.93 -16.42 -7.05
CA ARG A 86 -14.37 -17.13 -5.88
C ARG A 86 -13.72 -16.19 -4.86
N VAL A 87 -14.13 -14.92 -4.82
CA VAL A 87 -13.64 -13.93 -3.87
C VAL A 87 -14.51 -13.87 -2.63
N VAL A 88 -13.91 -13.43 -1.51
CA VAL A 88 -14.55 -13.47 -0.19
C VAL A 88 -15.47 -12.28 0.04
N LEU A 89 -15.09 -11.09 -0.45
CA LEU A 89 -15.83 -9.86 -0.18
C LEU A 89 -16.72 -9.48 -1.36
N ASN A 90 -17.93 -9.00 -1.05
CA ASN A 90 -18.84 -8.46 -2.06
C ASN A 90 -18.21 -7.29 -2.83
N SER A 91 -17.40 -6.47 -2.16
CA SER A 91 -16.66 -5.36 -2.79
C SER A 91 -15.66 -5.84 -3.85
N ASP A 92 -15.07 -7.03 -3.68
CA ASP A 92 -14.18 -7.61 -4.67
C ASP A 92 -14.97 -8.10 -5.89
N GLN A 93 -16.12 -8.73 -5.65
CA GLN A 93 -16.96 -9.23 -6.72
C GLN A 93 -17.56 -8.10 -7.57
N ALA A 94 -17.89 -6.99 -6.91
CA ALA A 94 -18.42 -5.77 -7.54
C ALA A 94 -17.44 -5.13 -8.55
N LEU A 95 -16.16 -5.51 -8.55
CA LEU A 95 -15.21 -5.09 -9.59
C LEU A 95 -15.66 -5.50 -11.00
N LEU A 96 -16.53 -6.51 -11.13
CA LEU A 96 -17.09 -6.93 -12.41
C LEU A 96 -18.37 -6.18 -12.82
N ASP A 97 -18.96 -5.38 -11.93
CA ASP A 97 -20.24 -4.71 -12.18
C ASP A 97 -20.13 -3.58 -13.22
N SER A 98 -18.96 -2.95 -13.33
CA SER A 98 -18.67 -1.94 -14.34
C SER A 98 -17.78 -2.51 -15.47
N PRO A 99 -18.10 -2.24 -16.75
CA PRO A 99 -17.27 -2.67 -17.88
C PRO A 99 -15.82 -2.19 -17.79
N TRP A 100 -15.59 -1.01 -17.19
CA TRP A 100 -14.25 -0.43 -17.04
C TRP A 100 -13.40 -1.22 -16.03
N THR A 101 -13.91 -1.43 -14.83
CA THR A 101 -13.21 -2.18 -13.78
C THR A 101 -13.06 -3.65 -14.17
N ALA A 102 -14.06 -4.24 -14.83
CA ALA A 102 -13.96 -5.59 -15.40
C ALA A 102 -12.84 -5.70 -16.44
N GLY A 103 -12.63 -4.66 -17.26
CA GLY A 103 -11.50 -4.58 -18.20
C GLY A 103 -10.15 -4.58 -17.49
N VAL A 104 -10.02 -3.83 -16.39
CA VAL A 104 -8.81 -3.81 -15.56
C VAL A 104 -8.55 -5.17 -14.91
N VAL A 105 -9.58 -5.81 -14.34
CA VAL A 105 -9.50 -7.16 -13.76
C VAL A 105 -8.98 -8.17 -14.78
N LYS A 106 -9.54 -8.15 -16.00
CA LYS A 106 -9.07 -9.02 -17.10
C LYS A 106 -7.60 -8.78 -17.42
N LEU A 107 -7.18 -7.52 -17.59
CA LEU A 107 -5.79 -7.17 -17.87
C LEU A 107 -4.82 -7.66 -16.77
N HIS A 108 -5.15 -7.41 -15.51
CA HIS A 108 -4.31 -7.81 -14.37
C HIS A 108 -4.26 -9.33 -14.17
N SER A 109 -5.35 -10.04 -14.45
CA SER A 109 -5.38 -11.51 -14.45
C SER A 109 -4.51 -12.13 -15.55
N ALA A 110 -4.40 -11.46 -16.70
CA ALA A 110 -3.66 -11.94 -17.87
C ALA A 110 -2.16 -11.62 -17.80
N VAL A 111 -1.81 -10.43 -17.29
CA VAL A 111 -0.43 -9.94 -17.28
C VAL A 111 -0.02 -9.51 -15.86
N GLU A 112 0.64 -10.43 -15.15
CA GLU A 112 1.07 -10.21 -13.76
C GLU A 112 1.99 -9.00 -13.60
N LYS A 113 2.90 -8.77 -14.56
CA LYS A 113 3.80 -7.61 -14.53
C LYS A 113 3.04 -6.28 -14.53
N VAL A 114 1.93 -6.20 -15.26
CA VAL A 114 1.09 -4.99 -15.30
C VAL A 114 0.42 -4.79 -13.94
N PHE A 115 -0.05 -5.87 -13.31
CA PHE A 115 -0.56 -5.80 -11.94
C PHE A 115 0.51 -5.28 -10.99
N GLN A 116 1.71 -5.86 -10.96
CA GLN A 116 2.76 -5.47 -10.01
C GLN A 116 3.16 -4.00 -10.17
N VAL A 117 3.34 -3.52 -11.41
CA VAL A 117 3.69 -2.12 -11.70
C VAL A 117 2.57 -1.16 -11.28
N LYS A 118 1.31 -1.50 -11.60
CA LYS A 118 0.16 -0.66 -11.24
C LYS A 118 -0.12 -0.68 -9.75
N PHE A 119 0.08 -1.82 -9.08
CA PHE A 119 -0.02 -1.95 -7.65
C PHE A 119 1.01 -1.07 -6.95
N ALA A 120 2.29 -1.14 -7.34
CA ALA A 120 3.34 -0.30 -6.75
C ALA A 120 3.01 1.21 -6.91
N ALA A 121 2.58 1.63 -8.10
CA ALA A 121 2.18 3.02 -8.34
C ALA A 121 0.95 3.44 -7.49
N ALA A 122 -0.04 2.55 -7.33
CA ALA A 122 -1.22 2.80 -6.51
C ALA A 122 -0.85 2.91 -5.02
N MET A 123 0.04 2.05 -4.52
CA MET A 123 0.52 2.11 -3.13
C MET A 123 1.31 3.39 -2.84
N VAL A 124 2.17 3.83 -3.76
CA VAL A 124 2.86 5.12 -3.64
C VAL A 124 1.85 6.26 -3.63
N LYS A 125 0.85 6.25 -4.53
CA LYS A 125 -0.18 7.29 -4.56
C LYS A 125 -1.01 7.32 -3.28
N MET A 126 -1.37 6.16 -2.75
CA MET A 126 -2.12 6.02 -1.50
C MET A 126 -1.31 6.53 -0.30
N GLY A 127 -0.01 6.19 -0.22
CA GLY A 127 0.89 6.65 0.84
C GLY A 127 1.19 8.15 0.84
N ASN A 128 0.67 8.90 -0.14
CA ASN A 128 0.79 10.37 -0.22
C ASN A 128 -0.50 11.11 0.16
N ILE A 129 -1.54 10.41 0.63
CA ILE A 129 -2.81 11.02 1.04
C ILE A 129 -2.63 11.73 2.38
N ASP A 130 -2.96 13.03 2.42
CA ASP A 130 -3.05 13.88 3.62
C ASP A 130 -1.86 13.75 4.58
N VAL A 131 -0.65 13.64 4.03
CA VAL A 131 0.59 13.50 4.80
C VAL A 131 0.99 14.80 5.49
N LEU A 132 1.47 14.68 6.73
CA LEU A 132 2.06 15.77 7.51
C LEU A 132 3.54 15.93 7.16
N THR A 133 3.95 17.16 6.87
CA THR A 133 5.31 17.50 6.44
C THR A 133 5.83 18.73 7.18
N GLY A 134 7.15 18.88 7.24
CA GLY A 134 7.76 20.02 7.95
C GLY A 134 7.38 20.02 9.42
N ASP A 135 6.68 21.07 9.85
CA ASP A 135 6.20 21.33 11.20
C ASP A 135 4.71 20.99 11.41
N GLU A 136 4.05 20.35 10.43
CA GLU A 136 2.64 19.94 10.51
C GLU A 136 2.38 18.81 11.54
N GLY A 137 3.43 18.23 12.15
CA GLY A 137 3.33 17.12 13.12
C GLY A 137 4.62 16.87 13.91
N GLU A 138 4.76 15.66 14.48
CA GLU A 138 5.94 15.26 15.27
C GLU A 138 6.46 13.86 14.90
N ILE A 139 7.75 13.61 15.18
CA ILE A 139 8.32 12.26 15.15
C ILE A 139 8.14 11.63 16.53
N ARG A 140 7.25 10.63 16.63
CA ARG A 140 6.96 9.94 17.89
C ARG A 140 8.12 9.07 18.34
N GLU A 141 8.45 9.13 19.63
CA GLU A 141 9.40 8.18 20.25
C GLU A 141 8.79 6.79 20.41
N LYS A 142 7.46 6.76 20.62
CA LYS A 142 6.65 5.54 20.75
C LYS A 142 5.46 5.65 19.82
N CYS A 143 5.36 4.79 18.81
CA CYS A 143 4.34 4.90 17.76
C CYS A 143 2.89 4.92 18.29
N PHE A 144 2.63 4.27 19.44
CA PHE A 144 1.31 4.13 20.05
C PHE A 144 0.89 5.28 20.98
N MET A 145 1.70 6.33 21.13
CA MET A 145 1.35 7.49 21.95
C MET A 145 1.96 8.79 21.41
N VAL A 146 1.28 9.91 21.67
CA VAL A 146 1.80 11.26 21.40
C VAL A 146 2.91 11.56 22.40
N ASN A 147 3.96 12.26 21.95
CA ASN A 147 5.07 12.66 22.81
C ASN A 147 4.56 13.62 23.91
N ASN A 148 5.23 13.57 25.06
CA ASN A 148 4.93 14.45 26.18
C ASN A 148 5.92 15.62 26.22
N HIS A 149 5.41 16.85 26.27
CA HIS A 149 6.22 18.08 26.15
C HIS A 149 6.22 18.94 27.43
N TYR A 150 5.98 18.33 28.59
CA TYR A 150 6.01 18.99 29.91
C TYR A 150 7.37 18.88 30.60
#